data_AF-A0A3B8T5Z6-F1
#
_entry.id   AF-A0A3B8T5Z6-F1
#
_cell.length_a   1.000
_cell.length_b   1.000
_cell.length_c   1.000
_cell.angle_alpha   90.00
_cell.angle_beta   90.00
_cell.angle_gamma   90.00
#
_symmetry.space_group_name_H-M   'P 1'
#
loop_
_entity.id
_entity.type
_entity.pdbx_description
1 polymer ?
#
loop_
_entity_poly.entity_id
_entity_poly.type
_entity_poly.pdbx_seq_one_letter_code
_entity_poly.pdbx_strand_id
1 'polypeptide(L)' 'MSARGEFSSRLGFVLAAAGSAVGLGNIWGFPSQVAQNGGAAFVLVYLILAFFLAYPV' A
#
# COMPACT_ATOMS: atom_id res chain seq x y z
N MET A 1 9.98 -9.71 32.72
CA MET A 1 9.41 -8.83 31.68
C MET A 1 9.48 -9.60 30.37
N SER A 2 8.35 -10.02 29.80
CA SER A 2 8.31 -10.90 28.63
C SER A 2 8.98 -10.21 27.43
N ALA A 3 10.01 -10.84 26.85
CA ALA A 3 10.65 -10.36 25.64
C ALA A 3 9.62 -10.41 24.50
N ARG A 4 9.16 -9.25 24.03
CA ARG A 4 8.37 -9.18 22.79
C ARG A 4 9.25 -9.70 21.66
N GLY A 5 8.73 -10.61 20.84
CA GLY A 5 9.45 -11.07 19.66
C GLY A 5 9.71 -9.87 18.74
N GLU A 6 10.96 -9.40 18.68
CA GLU A 6 11.39 -8.45 17.67
C GLU A 6 11.58 -9.17 16.33
N PHE A 7 11.24 -8.49 15.24
CA PHE A 7 11.57 -8.99 13.91
C PHE A 7 13.08 -9.09 13.77
N SER A 8 13.59 -10.31 13.59
CA SER A 8 15.02 -10.61 13.47
C SER A 8 15.71 -9.86 12.32
N SER A 9 14.94 -9.43 11.31
CA SER A 9 15.45 -8.66 10.17
C SER A 9 14.54 -7.47 9.85
N ARG A 10 15.17 -6.32 9.55
CA ARG A 10 14.51 -5.13 8.97
C ARG A 10 13.68 -5.48 7.75
N LEU A 11 14.16 -6.41 6.92
CA LEU A 11 13.41 -6.89 5.75
C LEU A 11 12.15 -7.65 6.20
N GLY A 12 12.24 -8.51 7.22
CA GLY A 12 11.08 -9.22 7.76
C GLY A 12 10.01 -8.28 8.29
N PHE A 13 10.40 -7.19 8.96
CA PHE A 13 9.48 -6.15 9.41
C PHE A 13 8.82 -5.40 8.24
N VAL A 14 9.62 -4.97 7.26
CA VAL A 14 9.10 -4.25 6.08
C VAL A 14 8.19 -5.14 5.24
N LEU A 15 8.52 -6.41 5.04
CA LEU A 15 7.66 -7.35 4.32
C LEU A 15 6.36 -7.64 5.06
N ALA A 16 6.39 -7.77 6.39
CA ALA A 16 5.19 -7.96 7.19
C ALA A 16 4.27 -6.73 7.13
N ALA A 17 4.84 -5.53 7.25
CA ALA A 17 4.10 -4.28 7.10
C ALA A 17 3.55 -4.08 5.68
N ALA A 18 4.35 -4.35 4.65
CA ALA A 18 3.94 -4.28 3.25
C ALA A 18 2.83 -5.29 2.94
N GLY A 19 2.92 -6.52 3.45
CA GLY A 19 1.87 -7.54 3.31
C GLY A 19 0.56 -7.15 4.01
N SER A 20 0.63 -6.40 5.12
CA SER A 20 -0.56 -5.85 5.78
C SER A 20 -1.16 -4.67 5.00
N ALA A 21 -0.35 -3.87 4.32
CA ALA A 21 -0.79 -2.71 3.56
C ALA A 21 -1.35 -3.07 2.17
N VAL A 22 -0.82 -4.13 1.54
CA VAL A 22 -1.20 -4.55 0.18
C VAL A 22 -2.10 -5.79 0.25
N GLY A 23 -3.41 -5.58 0.16
CA GLY A 23 -4.42 -6.65 0.15
C GLY A 23 -5.03 -6.96 -1.23
N LEU A 24 -5.95 -7.92 -1.25
CA LEU A 24 -6.69 -8.39 -2.44
C LEU A 24 -7.38 -7.25 -3.21
N GLY A 25 -7.89 -6.25 -2.48
CA GLY A 25 -8.51 -5.05 -3.05
C GLY A 25 -7.55 -4.19 -3.88
N ASN A 26 -6.26 -4.15 -3.52
CA ASN A 26 -5.25 -3.38 -4.25
C ASN A 26 -4.80 -4.06 -5.54
N ILE A 27 -4.94 -5.40 -5.61
CA ILE A 27 -4.52 -6.19 -6.77
C ILE A 27 -5.64 -6.29 -7.81
N TRP A 28 -6.91 -6.41 -7.38
CA TRP A 28 -8.04 -6.65 -8.28
C TRP A 28 -8.98 -5.44 -8.41
N GLY A 29 -9.22 -4.74 -7.30
CA GLY A 29 -10.11 -3.58 -7.26
C GLY A 29 -9.50 -2.34 -7.91
N PHE A 30 -8.21 -2.10 -7.68
CA PHE A 30 -7.49 -0.97 -8.27
C PHE A 30 -7.51 -0.99 -9.82
N PRO A 31 -7.09 -2.06 -10.51
CA PRO A 31 -7.10 -2.07 -11.98
C PRO A 31 -8.51 -1.98 -12.57
N SER A 32 -9.52 -2.55 -11.91
CA SER A 32 -10.92 -2.42 -12.35
C SER A 32 -11.42 -0.97 -12.23
N GLN A 33 -11.11 -0.28 -11.13
CA GLN A 33 -11.44 1.14 -10.97
C GLN A 33 -10.65 2.03 -11.93
N VAL A 34 -9.36 1.75 -12.14
CA VAL A 34 -8.54 2.43 -13.14
C VAL A 34 -9.17 2.30 -14.53
N ALA A 35 -9.54 1.09 -14.95
CA ALA A 35 -10.13 0.84 -16.27
C ALA A 35 -11.48 1.57 -16.46
N GLN A 36 -12.31 1.68 -15.41
CA GLN A 36 -13.62 2.33 -15.49
C GLN A 36 -13.57 3.86 -15.35
N ASN A 37 -12.61 4.42 -14.61
CA ASN A 37 -12.53 5.85 -14.29
C ASN A 37 -11.55 6.64 -15.18
N GLY A 38 -11.30 6.20 -16.41
CA GLY A 38 -10.46 6.94 -17.38
C GLY A 38 -8.98 6.53 -17.41
N GLY A 39 -8.65 5.33 -16.94
CA GLY A 39 -7.35 4.68 -17.14
C GLY A 39 -6.20 5.47 -16.53
N ALA A 40 -5.26 5.90 -17.37
CA ALA A 40 -4.03 6.58 -16.96
C ALA A 40 -4.28 7.90 -16.20
N ALA A 41 -5.37 8.62 -16.49
CA ALA A 41 -5.73 9.84 -15.76
C ALA A 41 -6.05 9.56 -14.29
N PHE A 42 -6.76 8.46 -14.02
CA PHE A 42 -7.05 8.02 -12.65
C PHE A 42 -5.79 7.59 -11.91
N VAL A 43 -4.84 6.93 -12.57
CA VAL A 43 -3.54 6.54 -11.96
C VAL A 43 -2.73 7.78 -11.57
N LEU A 44 -2.70 8.81 -12.42
CA LEU A 44 -2.02 10.08 -12.13
C LEU A 44 -2.61 10.78 -10.89
N VAL A 45 -3.93 10.90 -10.83
CA VAL A 45 -4.63 11.50 -9.68
C VAL A 45 -4.46 10.66 -8.42
N TYR A 46 -4.50 9.33 -8.54
CA TYR A 46 -4.25 8.39 -7.45
C TYR A 46 -2.83 8.55 -6.88
N LEU A 47 -1.81 8.67 -7.73
CA LEU A 47 -0.42 8.90 -7.29
C LEU A 47 -0.26 10.24 -6.55
N ILE A 48 -0.89 11.30 -7.05
CA ILE A 48 -0.86 12.62 -6.40
C ILE A 48 -1.52 12.52 -5.02
N LEU A 49 -2.74 11.97 -4.95
CA LEU A 49 -3.45 11.76 -3.69
C LEU A 49 -2.65 10.87 -2.73
N ALA A 50 -2.09 9.77 -3.21
CA ALA A 50 -1.27 8.88 -2.40
C ALA A 50 -0.04 9.60 -1.84
N PHE A 51 0.62 10.47 -2.61
CA PHE A 51 1.74 11.26 -2.12
C PHE A 51 1.29 12.27 -1.04
N PHE A 52 0.18 12.97 -1.28
CA PHE A 52 -0.36 13.92 -0.30
C PHE A 52 -0.95 13.26 0.95
N LEU A 53 -1.40 12.01 0.89
CA LEU A 53 -1.95 11.30 2.05
C LEU A 53 -0.88 10.50 2.80
N ALA A 54 0.09 9.90 2.09
CA ALA A 54 1.11 9.04 2.68
C ALA A 54 2.37 9.78 3.13
N TYR A 55 2.64 10.99 2.64
CA TYR A 55 3.75 11.81 3.14
C TYR A 55 3.48 12.48 4.50
N PRO A 56 2.26 13.00 4.79
CA PRO A 56 1.96 13.60 6.09
C PRO A 56 1.46 12.63 7.16
N VAL A 57 1.11 11.39 6.80
CA VAL A 57 0.75 10.30 7.74
C VAL A 57 2.01 9.60 8.24
#